data_AF-A0A3D5SB79-F1
#
_entry.id   AF-A0A3D5SB79-F1
#
_cell.length_a   1.000
_cell.length_b   1.000
_cell.length_c   1.000
_cell.angle_alpha   90.00
_cell.angle_beta   90.00
_cell.angle_gamma   90.00
#
_symmetry.space_group_name_H-M   'P 1'
#
loop_
_entity.id
_entity.type
_entity.pdbx_description
1 polymer ?
#
loop_
_entity_poly.entity_id
_entity_poly.type
_entity_poly.pdbx_seq_one_letter_code
_entity_poly.pdbx_strand_id
1 'polypeptide(L)' 'VALLNINKQHSFIESALYGFGAAAGFSLVLILFSAMRERLAVADIPAPFQGSAIGMVTAGLMSLAFMGFAGLV' A
#
# COMPACT_ATOMS: atom_id res chain seq x y z
N VAL A 1 -8.40 -2.10 -12.01
CA VAL A 1 -8.43 -1.04 -13.06
C VAL A 1 -8.96 -1.55 -14.40
N ALA A 2 -8.40 -2.59 -15.02
CA ALA A 2 -8.89 -3.08 -16.34
C ALA A 2 -10.39 -3.49 -16.36
N LEU A 3 -10.85 -4.27 -15.38
CA LEU A 3 -12.26 -4.70 -15.30
C LEU A 3 -13.24 -3.59 -14.90
N LEU A 4 -12.81 -2.63 -14.07
CA LEU A 4 -13.65 -1.51 -13.61
C LEU A 4 -13.84 -0.45 -14.71
N ASN A 5 -12.82 -0.28 -15.55
CA ASN A 5 -12.83 0.62 -16.68
C ASN A 5 -13.78 0.17 -17.81
N ILE A 6 -13.87 -1.16 -18.01
CA ILE A 6 -14.84 -1.79 -18.92
C ILE A 6 -16.27 -1.65 -18.39
N ASN A 7 -16.48 -1.75 -17.07
CA ASN A 7 -17.81 -1.66 -16.46
C ASN A 7 -18.40 -0.24 -16.42
N LYS A 8 -17.57 0.81 -16.40
CA LYS A 8 -18.02 2.21 -16.25
C LYS A 8 -18.11 3.02 -17.55
N GLN A 9 -17.86 2.43 -18.72
CA GLN A 9 -17.78 3.17 -20.00
C GLN A 9 -16.91 4.44 -19.94
N HIS A 10 -15.80 4.40 -19.20
CA HIS A 10 -14.88 5.54 -19.15
C HIS A 10 -14.21 5.74 -20.51
N SER A 11 -14.14 7.00 -20.97
CA SER A 11 -13.41 7.36 -22.18
C SER A 11 -11.92 7.02 -22.02
N PHE A 12 -11.20 6.75 -23.12
CA PHE A 12 -9.78 6.35 -23.12
C PHE A 12 -8.89 7.22 -22.21
N ILE A 13 -9.20 8.52 -22.14
CA ILE A 13 -8.49 9.51 -21.31
C ILE A 13 -8.76 9.30 -19.81
N GLU A 14 -10.01 9.06 -19.40
CA GLU A 14 -10.36 8.78 -18.00
C GLU A 14 -9.74 7.48 -17.52
N SER A 15 -9.73 6.45 -18.38
CA SER A 15 -9.09 5.17 -18.14
C SER A 15 -7.59 5.30 -17.87
N ALA A 16 -6.91 6.13 -18.68
CA ALA A 16 -5.49 6.40 -18.55
C ALA A 16 -5.19 7.15 -17.24
N LEU A 17 -5.99 8.18 -16.90
CA LEU A 17 -5.86 8.90 -15.63
C LEU A 17 -6.11 7.98 -14.42
N TYR A 18 -7.15 7.14 -14.46
CA TYR A 18 -7.45 6.20 -13.38
C TYR A 18 -6.35 5.15 -13.21
N GLY A 19 -5.83 4.61 -14.32
CA GLY A 19 -4.71 3.68 -14.31
C GLY A 19 -3.44 4.32 -13.75
N PHE A 20 -3.15 5.56 -14.15
CA PHE A 20 -2.00 6.31 -13.66
C PHE A 20 -2.12 6.64 -12.16
N GLY A 21 -3.28 7.09 -11.70
CA GLY A 21 -3.54 7.32 -10.28
C GLY A 21 -3.40 6.06 -9.44
N ALA A 22 -3.90 4.92 -9.93
CA ALA A 22 -3.73 3.62 -9.27
C ALA A 22 -2.26 3.18 -9.21
N ALA A 23 -1.50 3.37 -10.30
CA ALA A 23 -0.07 3.05 -10.34
C ALA A 23 0.74 3.96 -9.40
N ALA A 24 0.44 5.26 -9.37
CA ALA A 24 1.06 6.21 -8.46
C ALA A 24 0.78 5.84 -6.99
N GLY A 25 -0.48 5.53 -6.64
CA GLY A 25 -0.85 5.07 -5.30
C GLY A 25 -0.14 3.77 -4.90
N PHE A 26 -0.06 2.80 -5.82
CA PHE A 26 0.66 1.55 -5.56
C PHE A 26 2.17 1.77 -5.37
N SER A 27 2.77 2.67 -6.15
CA SER A 27 4.20 3.01 -5.98
C SER A 27 4.49 3.60 -4.60
N LEU A 28 3.58 4.45 -4.09
CA LEU A 28 3.70 5.05 -2.77
C LEU A 28 3.63 3.98 -1.65
N VAL A 29 2.71 3.01 -1.79
CA VAL A 29 2.61 1.86 -0.87
C VAL A 29 3.92 1.07 -0.83
N LEU A 30 4.53 0.80 -1.99
CA LEU A 30 5.80 0.05 -2.07
C LEU A 30 6.96 0.80 -1.40
N ILE A 31 7.07 2.11 -1.60
CA ILE A 31 8.10 2.94 -0.97
C ILE A 31 7.94 2.90 0.56
N LEU A 32 6.71 3.05 1.07
CA LEU A 32 6.44 2.98 2.49
C LEU A 32 6.80 1.60 3.08
N PHE A 33 6.43 0.51 2.39
CA PHE A 33 6.82 -0.84 2.80
C PHE A 33 8.34 -1.03 2.84
N SER A 34 9.05 -0.53 1.83
CA SER A 34 10.51 -0.60 1.75
C SER A 34 11.16 0.15 2.93
N ALA A 35 10.73 1.39 3.19
CA ALA A 35 11.25 2.21 4.27
C ALA A 35 10.98 1.59 5.65
N MET A 36 9.81 0.98 5.85
CA MET A 36 9.52 0.24 7.08
C MET A 36 10.45 -0.97 7.25
N ARG A 37 10.69 -1.75 6.19
CA ARG A 37 11.60 -2.90 6.25
C ARG A 37 13.03 -2.49 6.60
N GLU A 38 13.50 -1.37 6.05
CA GLU A 38 14.82 -0.82 6.37
C GLU A 38 14.90 -0.40 7.85
N ARG A 39 13.89 0.31 8.36
CA ARG A 39 13.84 0.68 9.79
C ARG A 39 13.79 -0.53 10.72
N LEU A 40 13.03 -1.57 10.37
CA LEU A 40 12.96 -2.79 11.16
C LEU A 40 14.29 -3.55 11.18
N ALA A 41 15.07 -3.48 10.12
CA ALA A 41 16.37 -4.15 10.05
C ALA A 41 17.42 -3.53 11.01
N VAL A 42 17.26 -2.25 11.35
CA VAL A 42 18.16 -1.52 12.26
C VAL A 42 17.56 -1.39 13.67
N ALA A 43 16.31 -1.81 13.88
CA ALA A 43 15.64 -1.72 15.18
C ALA A 43 16.07 -2.86 16.12
N ASP A 44 16.19 -2.54 17.41
CA ASP A 44 16.42 -3.53 18.45
C ASP A 44 15.12 -4.29 18.77
N ILE A 45 14.90 -5.41 18.08
CA ILE A 45 13.70 -6.23 18.21
C ILE A 45 13.98 -7.41 19.16
N PRO A 46 13.16 -7.65 20.20
CA PRO A 46 13.33 -8.79 21.09
C PRO A 46 13.33 -10.12 20.31
N ALA A 47 14.22 -11.05 20.67
CA ALA A 47 14.40 -12.34 20.00
C ALA A 47 13.10 -13.09 19.60
N PRO A 48 12.03 -13.18 20.43
CA PRO A 48 10.80 -13.88 20.03
C PRO A 48 9.99 -13.18 18.93
N PHE A 49 10.23 -11.89 18.65
CA PHE A 49 9.53 -11.10 17.64
C PHE A 49 10.35 -10.87 16.36
N GLN A 50 11.59 -11.35 16.31
CA GLN A 50 12.46 -11.19 15.14
C GLN A 50 11.94 -11.96 13.93
N GLY A 51 12.17 -11.42 12.74
CA GLY A 51 11.77 -12.03 11.48
C GLY A 51 10.31 -11.78 11.10
N SER A 52 9.53 -12.86 10.91
CA SER A 52 8.18 -12.80 10.32
C SER A 52 7.13 -12.14 11.24
N ALA A 53 7.29 -12.30 12.56
CA ALA A 53 6.32 -11.81 13.54
C ALA A 53 6.17 -10.28 13.49
N ILE A 54 7.28 -9.54 13.52
CA ILE A 54 7.21 -8.08 13.42
C ILE A 54 6.77 -7.59 12.03
N GLY A 55 7.06 -8.38 10.98
CA GLY A 55 6.56 -8.12 9.64
C GLY A 55 5.02 -8.13 9.59
N MET A 56 4.38 -9.13 10.22
CA MET A 56 2.92 -9.20 10.28
C MET A 56 2.32 -8.07 11.12
N VAL A 57 2.94 -7.71 12.24
CA VAL A 57 2.47 -6.59 13.10
C VAL A 57 2.53 -5.27 12.34
N THR A 58 3.67 -4.96 11.72
CA THR A 58 3.83 -3.72 10.95
C THR A 58 2.93 -3.66 9.72
N ALA A 59 2.71 -4.79 9.04
CA ALA A 59 1.72 -4.87 7.96
C ALA A 59 0.29 -4.59 8.46
N GLY A 60 -0.08 -5.09 9.64
CA GLY A 60 -1.37 -4.80 10.28
C GLY A 60 -1.53 -3.32 10.62
N LEU A 61 -0.51 -2.71 11.23
CA LEU A 61 -0.49 -1.26 11.53
C LEU A 61 -0.57 -0.40 10.27
N MET A 62 0.13 -0.81 9.22
CA MET A 62 0.05 -0.14 7.92
C MET A 62 -1.37 -0.24 7.32
N SER A 63 -2.02 -1.39 7.41
CA SER A 63 -3.42 -1.56 6.98
C SER A 63 -4.36 -0.59 7.71
N LEU A 64 -4.18 -0.41 9.02
CA LEU A 64 -4.94 0.58 9.81
C LEU A 64 -4.68 2.01 9.35
N ALA A 65 -3.43 2.36 9.04
CA ALA A 65 -3.09 3.68 8.50
C ALA A 65 -3.76 3.92 7.13
N PHE A 66 -3.80 2.90 6.26
CA PHE A 66 -4.48 3.00 4.97
C PHE A 66 -6.00 3.06 5.09
N MET A 67 -6.60 2.39 6.09
CA MET A 67 -8.04 2.52 6.39
C MET A 67 -8.44 3.95 6.74
N GLY A 68 -7.54 4.78 7.27
CA GLY A 68 -7.80 6.21 7.50
C GLY A 68 -8.14 6.99 6.23
N PHE A 69 -7.70 6.52 5.06
CA PHE A 69 -8.05 7.13 3.76
C PHE A 69 -9.34 6.58 3.16
N ALA A 70 -9.95 5.53 3.74
CA ALA A 70 -11.17 4.92 3.21
C ALA A 70 -12.40 5.85 3.27
N GLY A 71 -12.37 6.89 4.10
CA GLY A 71 -13.43 7.90 4.18
C GLY A 71 -13.22 9.14 3.29
N LEU A 72 -12.16 9.17 2.48
CA LEU A 72 -11.76 10.32 1.67
C LEU A 72 -12.20 10.23 0.19
N VAL A 73 -12.98 9.19 -0.16
CA VAL A 73 -13.45 8.87 -1.53
C VAL A 73 -14.93 9.15 -1.73
#